data_AF-A0A0A2BJH3-F1
#
_entry.id   AF-A0A0A2BJH3-F1
#
_cell.length_a   1.000
_cell.length_b   1.000
_cell.length_c   1.000
_cell.angle_alpha   90.00
_cell.angle_beta   90.00
_cell.angle_gamma   90.00
#
_symmetry.space_group_name_H-M   'P 1'
#
loop_
_entity.id
_entity.type
_entity.pdbx_description
1 polymer ?
#
loop_
_entity_poly.entity_id
_entity_poly.type
_entity_poly.pdbx_seq_one_letter_code
_entity_poly.pdbx_strand_id
1 'polypeptide(L)' 'MFRSLSRVDELPRKSLHDGDDRTGRLTIHPELLNKEGEITDEDLLTVRFSNDLEPPQSSE' A
#
# COMPACT_ATOMS: atom_id res chain seq x y z
N MET A 1 18.36 -30.78 16.44
CA MET A 1 17.37 -30.10 17.30
C MET A 1 17.17 -28.71 16.74
N PHE A 2 16.09 -28.47 15.99
CA PHE A 2 15.81 -27.17 15.38
C PHE A 2 14.86 -26.41 16.31
N ARG A 3 15.35 -25.34 16.94
CA ARG A 3 14.48 -24.41 17.68
C ARG A 3 13.93 -23.39 16.69
N SER A 4 12.63 -23.50 16.46
CA SER A 4 11.79 -22.45 15.88
C SER A 4 11.95 -21.17 16.70
N LEU A 5 12.21 -20.06 16.01
CA LEU A 5 12.11 -18.71 16.54
C LEU A 5 11.30 -17.90 15.54
N SER A 6 9.98 -18.04 15.63
CA SER A 6 9.05 -17.04 15.09
C SER A 6 9.19 -15.78 15.93
N ARG A 7 9.90 -14.78 15.43
CA ARG A 7 9.89 -13.42 15.97
C ARG A 7 9.60 -12.48 14.81
N VAL A 8 8.32 -12.26 14.57
CA VAL A 8 7.84 -11.16 13.73
C VAL A 8 8.02 -9.92 14.60
N ASP A 9 9.22 -9.34 14.54
CA ASP A 9 9.54 -8.13 15.31
C ASP A 9 8.66 -6.99 14.80
N GLU A 10 8.03 -6.32 15.75
CA GLU A 10 6.95 -5.36 15.59
C GLU A 10 7.48 -4.11 14.88
N LEU A 11 7.18 -3.98 13.59
CA LEU A 11 7.22 -2.67 12.95
C LEU A 11 6.14 -1.80 13.62
N PRO A 12 6.46 -0.56 14.02
CA PRO A 12 5.46 0.35 14.58
C PRO A 12 4.36 0.52 13.52
N ARG A 13 3.20 -0.10 13.76
CA ARG A 13 1.99 0.15 12.98
C ARG A 13 1.62 1.60 13.27
N LYS A 14 2.14 2.52 12.45
CA LYS A 14 1.61 3.87 12.34
C LYS A 14 0.10 3.70 12.26
N SER A 15 -0.61 4.24 13.25
CA SER A 15 -2.07 4.30 13.26
C SER A 15 -2.50 5.10 12.03
N LEU A 16 -2.61 4.41 10.90
CA LEU A 16 -3.29 4.93 9.74
C LEU A 16 -4.76 4.98 10.14
N HIS A 17 -5.37 6.13 9.91
CA HIS A 17 -6.78 6.48 10.12
C HIS A 17 -7.07 7.25 11.41
N ASP A 18 -7.07 8.58 11.27
CA ASP A 18 -8.17 9.40 11.81
C ASP A 18 -8.99 10.01 10.65
N GLY A 19 -8.98 9.34 9.50
CA GLY A 19 -9.79 9.62 8.33
C GLY A 19 -10.52 8.34 7.95
N ASP A 20 -11.68 8.15 8.54
CA ASP A 20 -12.58 6.99 8.51
C ASP A 20 -12.66 6.31 7.13
N ASP A 21 -11.93 5.21 6.93
CA ASP A 21 -12.40 4.19 6.02
C ASP A 21 -13.76 3.73 6.56
N ARG A 22 -14.84 4.14 5.89
CA ARG A 22 -16.24 3.88 6.25
C ARG A 22 -16.55 2.40 6.47
N THR A 23 -15.69 1.50 6.01
CA THR A 23 -15.85 0.04 6.14
C THR A 23 -14.96 -0.57 7.21
N GLY A 24 -13.89 0.12 7.63
CA GLY A 24 -12.84 -0.41 8.50
C GLY A 24 -12.16 -1.66 7.92
N ARG A 25 -12.24 -1.88 6.60
CA ARG A 25 -11.71 -3.05 5.92
C ARG A 25 -10.54 -2.64 5.05
N LEU A 26 -9.46 -3.40 5.20
CA LEU A 26 -8.33 -3.31 4.28
C LEU A 26 -8.83 -3.52 2.85
N THR A 27 -8.74 -2.46 2.05
CA THR A 27 -9.09 -2.47 0.63
C THR A 27 -7.79 -2.45 -0.15
N ILE A 28 -7.58 -3.46 -0.99
CA ILE A 28 -6.40 -3.57 -1.86
C ILE A 28 -6.87 -3.35 -3.30
N HIS A 29 -6.18 -2.49 -4.01
CA HIS A 29 -6.41 -2.26 -5.42
C HIS A 29 -6.07 -3.52 -6.25
N PRO A 30 -6.92 -3.95 -7.20
CA PRO A 30 -6.74 -5.21 -7.91
C PRO A 30 -5.47 -5.27 -8.75
N GLU A 31 -4.97 -4.14 -9.24
CA GLU A 31 -3.69 -4.05 -9.98
C GLU A 31 -2.47 -4.41 -9.12
N LEU A 32 -2.61 -4.44 -7.80
CA LEU A 32 -1.55 -4.86 -6.87
C LEU A 32 -1.55 -6.37 -6.65
N LEU A 33 -2.49 -7.11 -7.24
CA LEU A 33 -2.63 -8.54 -7.03
C LEU A 33 -2.20 -9.34 -8.27
N ASN A 34 -1.52 -10.45 -8.04
CA ASN A 34 -1.24 -11.46 -9.07
C ASN A 34 -2.50 -12.32 -9.36
N LYS A 35 -2.38 -13.29 -10.26
CA LYS A 35 -3.50 -14.16 -10.66
C LYS A 35 -4.02 -15.04 -9.52
N GLU A 36 -3.15 -15.31 -8.56
CA GLU A 36 -3.42 -16.10 -7.37
C GLU A 36 -4.04 -15.26 -6.24
N GLY A 37 -4.14 -13.94 -6.41
CA GLY A 37 -4.72 -13.00 -5.45
C GLY A 37 -3.75 -12.57 -4.34
N GLU A 38 -2.46 -12.78 -4.52
CA GLU A 38 -1.39 -12.34 -3.62
C GLU A 38 -0.80 -11.02 -4.13
N ILE A 39 -0.04 -10.31 -3.28
CA ILE A 39 0.64 -9.07 -3.72
C ILE A 39 1.60 -9.41 -4.88
N THR A 40 1.50 -8.65 -5.97
CA THR A 40 2.38 -8.83 -7.11
C THR A 40 3.79 -8.30 -6.84
N ASP A 41 4.80 -9.06 -7.27
CA ASP A 41 6.21 -8.64 -7.32
C ASP A 41 6.59 -8.05 -8.71
N GLU A 42 5.61 -7.91 -9.61
CA GLU A 42 5.81 -7.36 -10.96
C GLU A 42 5.92 -5.83 -10.94
N ASP A 43 6.77 -5.28 -11.82
CA ASP A 43 6.89 -3.83 -11.99
C ASP A 43 5.60 -3.23 -12.59
N LEU A 44 5.03 -2.22 -11.91
CA LEU A 44 3.82 -1.55 -12.36
C LEU A 44 4.14 -0.36 -13.27
N LEU A 45 3.50 -0.33 -14.43
CA LEU A 45 3.60 0.78 -15.37
C LEU A 45 2.78 1.97 -14.89
N THR A 46 3.38 3.16 -14.88
CA THR A 46 2.69 4.42 -14.59
C THR A 46 2.76 5.35 -15.79
N VAL A 47 1.62 5.93 -16.18
CA VAL A 47 1.56 6.95 -17.22
C VAL A 47 1.57 8.32 -16.55
N ARG A 48 2.59 9.14 -16.87
CA ARG A 48 2.65 10.54 -16.43
C ARG A 48 2.26 11.46 -17.58
N PHE A 49 1.25 12.30 -17.37
CA PHE A 49 0.89 13.34 -18.32
C PHE A 49 1.79 14.56 -18.14
N SER A 50 2.22 15.17 -19.24
CA SER A 50 3.19 16.27 -19.24
C SER A 50 2.74 17.53 -18.47
N ASN A 51 1.44 17.69 -18.24
CA ASN A 51 0.87 18.81 -17.49
C ASN A 51 0.90 18.62 -15.97
N ASP A 52 1.28 17.44 -15.47
CA ASP A 52 1.39 17.10 -14.03
C ASP A 52 2.84 17.29 -13.51
N LEU A 53 3.60 18.19 -14.16
CA LEU A 53 4.89 18.66 -13.66
C LEU A 53 4.74 19.77 -12.63
N GLU A 54 3.60 20.47 -12.63
CA GLU A 54 3.29 21.44 -11.58
C GLU A 54 2.80 20.66 -10.35
N PRO A 55 3.46 20.78 -9.18
CA PRO A 55 2.91 20.24 -7.96
C PRO A 55 1.49 20.82 -7.76
N PRO A 56 0.52 20.04 -7.25
CA PRO A 56 -0.79 20.57 -6.94
C PRO A 56 -0.58 21.80 -6.06
N GLN A 57 -0.89 22.98 -6.59
CA GLN A 57 -0.89 24.22 -5.82
C GLN A 57 -1.84 23.93 -4.66
N SER A 58 -1.30 23.79 -3.45
CA SER A 58 -2.13 23.63 -2.26
C SER A 58 -2.99 24.88 -2.17
N SER A 59 -4.28 24.75 -2.47
CA SER A 59 -5.25 25.81 -2.25
C SER A 59 -5.31 26.06 -0.75
N GLU A 60 -4.81 27.22 -0.32
CA GLU A 60 -4.88 27.72 1.06
C GLU A 60 -6.31 28.10 1.47
#